data_AF-A0A3C0B526-F1
#
_entry.id   AF-A0A3C0B526-F1
#
_cell.length_a   1.000
_cell.length_b   1.000
_cell.length_c   1.000
_cell.angle_alpha   90.00
_cell.angle_beta   90.00
_cell.angle_gamma   90.00
#
_symmetry.space_group_name_H-M   'P 1'
#
loop_
_entity.id
_entity.type
_entity.pdbx_description
1 polymer ?
#
loop_
_entity_poly.entity_id
_entity_poly.type
_entity_poly.pdbx_seq_one_letter_code
_entity_poly.pdbx_strand_id
1 'polypeptide(L)'
;MKTILTIIIVLFSMLVLQAQELLKPKMEMKIDSIGNANIKVSMTMNANQWQMWSQNYGNNPALIKRNMEKELPGYFLDDFKLDKNDMDRSFSFTFKAYGVCAVDKKGTWIVSTEQKNPDLTKLTDHKYMMVSTDVANGMQETSIIEFPESAKNIEQTKDAFDKTQFEFEMKEMRSGINWFL
;
A
#
# COMPACT_ATOMS: atom_id res chain seq x y z
N MET A 1 -14.17 46.89 -28.38
CA MET A 1 -12.87 46.24 -28.10
C MET A 1 -12.62 45.97 -26.62
N LYS A 2 -12.90 46.91 -25.70
CA LYS A 2 -12.68 46.71 -24.24
C LYS A 2 -13.46 45.53 -23.64
N THR A 3 -14.72 45.33 -24.05
CA THR A 3 -15.59 44.24 -23.55
C THR A 3 -15.18 42.85 -24.03
N ILE A 4 -14.61 42.73 -25.24
CA ILE A 4 -14.11 41.45 -25.78
C ILE A 4 -12.85 41.02 -25.02
N LEU A 5 -11.98 41.97 -24.66
CA LEU A 5 -10.78 41.71 -23.89
C LEU A 5 -11.11 41.18 -22.47
N THR A 6 -12.15 41.73 -21.84
CA THR A 6 -12.60 41.29 -20.50
C THR A 6 -13.15 39.87 -20.53
N ILE A 7 -13.90 39.48 -21.57
CA ILE A 7 -14.44 38.13 -21.72
C ILE A 7 -13.32 37.10 -21.90
N ILE A 8 -12.27 37.43 -22.65
CA ILE A 8 -11.11 36.54 -22.87
C ILE A 8 -10.33 36.32 -21.56
N ILE A 9 -10.16 37.35 -20.72
CA ILE A 9 -9.47 37.24 -19.43
C ILE A 9 -10.27 36.40 -18.42
N VAL A 10 -11.61 36.51 -18.43
CA VAL A 10 -12.49 35.69 -17.59
C VAL A 10 -12.53 34.22 -18.05
N LEU A 11 -12.48 33.96 -19.36
CA LEU A 11 -12.38 32.59 -19.90
C LEU A 11 -11.01 31.94 -19.61
N PHE A 12 -9.93 32.72 -19.61
CA PHE A 12 -8.59 32.21 -19.29
C PHE A 12 -8.42 31.88 -17.80
N SER A 13 -9.13 32.58 -16.91
CA SER A 13 -9.11 32.31 -15.47
C SER A 13 -9.93 31.08 -15.05
N MET A 14 -10.88 30.64 -15.87
CA MET A 14 -11.61 29.37 -15.65
C MET A 14 -10.83 28.13 -16.13
N LEU A 15 -9.83 28.30 -17.01
CA LEU A 15 -9.00 27.19 -17.51
C LEU A 15 -7.87 26.78 -16.56
N VAL A 16 -7.66 27.52 -15.46
CA VAL A 16 -6.76 27.12 -14.38
C VAL A 16 -7.52 26.32 -13.30
N LEU A 17 -8.59 25.62 -13.69
CA LEU A 17 -9.11 24.54 -12.87
C LEU A 17 -8.01 23.49 -12.74
N GLN A 18 -7.52 23.36 -11.52
CA GLN A 18 -6.39 22.53 -11.12
C GLN A 18 -6.54 21.13 -11.72
N ALA A 19 -5.61 20.75 -12.61
CA ALA A 19 -5.36 19.34 -12.87
C ALA A 19 -5.01 18.72 -11.53
N GLN A 20 -5.94 17.99 -10.94
CA GLN A 20 -5.75 17.38 -9.63
C GLN A 20 -4.70 16.27 -9.82
N GLU A 21 -3.47 16.53 -9.38
CA GLU A 21 -2.40 15.55 -9.46
C GLU A 21 -2.81 14.29 -8.71
N LEU A 22 -2.62 13.14 -9.36
CA LEU A 22 -2.93 11.84 -8.75
C LEU A 22 -2.12 11.66 -7.46
N LEU A 23 -2.75 11.14 -6.42
CA LEU A 23 -2.05 10.69 -5.23
C LEU A 23 -1.19 9.48 -5.59
N LYS A 24 0.07 9.49 -5.18
CA LYS A 24 1.04 8.44 -5.49
C LYS A 24 1.58 7.77 -4.22
N PRO A 25 0.74 7.02 -3.48
CA PRO A 25 1.22 6.28 -2.33
C PRO A 25 2.16 5.16 -2.76
N LYS A 26 3.21 4.96 -1.97
CA LYS A 26 4.15 3.86 -2.10
C LYS A 26 4.05 2.98 -0.86
N MET A 27 3.64 1.74 -1.04
CA MET A 27 3.63 0.69 -0.03
C MET A 27 4.83 -0.24 -0.23
N GLU A 28 5.54 -0.54 0.85
CA GLU A 28 6.64 -1.50 0.91
C GLU A 28 6.29 -2.53 1.98
N MET A 29 6.11 -3.77 1.58
CA MET A 29 5.79 -4.91 2.42
C MET A 29 6.99 -5.85 2.46
N LYS A 30 7.55 -6.08 3.64
CA LYS A 30 8.64 -7.05 3.86
C LYS A 30 8.13 -8.22 4.68
N ILE A 31 7.98 -9.36 4.05
CA ILE A 31 7.49 -10.60 4.67
C ILE A 31 8.66 -11.28 5.41
N ASP A 32 8.42 -11.72 6.64
CA ASP A 32 9.38 -12.47 7.43
C ASP A 32 9.22 -14.00 7.24
N SER A 33 10.14 -14.78 7.82
CA SER A 33 10.14 -16.24 7.70
C SER A 33 9.01 -16.97 8.44
N ILE A 34 8.13 -16.23 9.12
CA ILE A 34 6.94 -16.75 9.80
C ILE A 34 5.63 -16.22 9.21
N GLY A 35 5.71 -15.46 8.12
CA GLY A 35 4.53 -14.93 7.41
C GLY A 35 3.90 -13.69 8.00
N ASN A 36 4.60 -12.97 8.89
CA ASN A 36 4.25 -11.59 9.22
C ASN A 36 4.89 -10.63 8.23
N ALA A 37 4.44 -9.38 8.21
CA ALA A 37 5.05 -8.35 7.39
C ALA A 37 5.34 -7.07 8.18
N ASN A 38 6.50 -6.47 7.89
CA ASN A 38 6.74 -5.07 8.19
C ASN A 38 6.28 -4.25 6.99
N ILE A 39 5.31 -3.37 7.20
CA ILE A 39 4.73 -2.55 6.14
C ILE A 39 5.11 -1.10 6.37
N LYS A 40 5.65 -0.48 5.33
CA LYS A 40 5.90 0.95 5.28
C LYS A 40 5.09 1.54 4.13
N VAL A 41 4.29 2.54 4.42
CA VAL A 41 3.62 3.32 3.39
C VAL A 41 4.12 4.74 3.46
N SER A 42 4.36 5.33 2.30
CA SER A 42 4.88 6.68 2.17
C SER A 42 4.17 7.40 1.03
N MET A 43 4.07 8.71 1.16
CA MET A 43 3.48 9.55 0.12
C MET A 43 4.06 10.96 0.22
N THR A 44 4.26 11.57 -0.94
CA THR A 44 4.60 13.00 -1.07
C THR A 44 3.41 13.71 -1.71
N MET A 45 3.07 14.89 -1.20
CA MET A 45 1.88 15.64 -1.56
C MET A 45 2.25 17.04 -2.07
N ASN A 46 1.40 17.61 -2.91
CA ASN A 46 1.45 19.05 -3.18
C ASN A 46 0.89 19.87 -2.00
N ALA A 47 0.95 21.20 -2.10
CA ALA A 47 0.53 22.10 -1.01
C ALA A 47 -0.92 21.86 -0.54
N ASN A 48 -1.86 21.76 -1.49
CA ASN A 48 -3.29 21.63 -1.17
C ASN A 48 -3.57 20.28 -0.51
N GLN A 49 -3.01 19.20 -1.07
CA GLN A 49 -3.13 17.85 -0.52
C GLN A 49 -2.54 17.77 0.90
N TRP A 50 -1.35 18.34 1.10
CA TRP A 50 -0.69 18.35 2.40
C TRP A 50 -1.49 19.12 3.46
N GLN A 51 -2.06 20.27 3.08
CA GLN A 51 -2.89 21.06 3.97
C GLN A 51 -4.15 20.29 4.37
N MET A 52 -4.85 19.68 3.41
CA MET A 52 -6.03 18.85 3.69
C MET A 52 -5.67 17.65 4.59
N TRP A 53 -4.58 16.94 4.27
CA TRP A 53 -4.12 15.82 5.08
C TRP A 53 -3.75 16.26 6.51
N SER A 54 -3.03 17.37 6.64
CA SER A 54 -2.62 17.92 7.95
C SER A 54 -3.82 18.34 8.80
N GLN A 55 -4.87 18.91 8.19
CA GLN A 55 -6.11 19.25 8.87
C GLN A 55 -6.87 18.02 9.38
N ASN A 56 -6.90 16.94 8.59
CA ASN A 56 -7.62 15.72 8.93
C ASN A 56 -6.86 14.80 9.89
N TYR A 57 -5.54 14.73 9.76
CA TYR A 57 -4.70 13.70 10.36
C TYR A 57 -3.46 14.24 11.09
N GLY A 58 -2.96 15.40 10.68
CA GLY A 58 -1.68 15.96 11.16
C GLY A 58 -1.62 16.25 12.67
N ASN A 59 -2.79 16.42 13.32
CA ASN A 59 -2.91 16.71 14.75
C ASN A 59 -3.32 15.51 15.62
N ASN A 60 -3.59 14.33 15.04
CA ASN A 60 -4.03 13.17 15.82
C ASN A 60 -3.65 11.82 15.19
N PRO A 61 -2.46 11.29 15.48
CA PRO A 61 -2.01 9.98 15.01
C PRO A 61 -2.93 8.81 15.41
N ALA A 62 -3.67 8.93 16.52
CA ALA A 62 -4.59 7.89 16.96
C ALA A 62 -5.80 7.76 16.02
N LEU A 63 -6.21 8.84 15.33
CA LEU A 63 -7.26 8.77 14.30
C LEU A 63 -6.79 7.98 13.09
N ILE A 64 -5.53 8.16 12.68
CA ILE A 64 -4.93 7.41 11.57
C ILE A 64 -4.89 5.92 11.93
N LYS A 65 -4.33 5.58 13.09
CA LYS A 65 -4.28 4.19 13.58
C LYS A 65 -5.66 3.54 13.58
N ARG A 66 -6.67 4.22 14.14
CA ARG A 66 -8.05 3.73 14.19
C ARG A 66 -8.67 3.55 12.80
N ASN A 67 -8.44 4.47 11.88
CA ASN A 67 -8.97 4.35 10.52
C ASN A 67 -8.28 3.19 9.78
N MET A 68 -6.98 3.00 9.97
CA MET A 68 -6.25 1.86 9.42
C MET A 68 -6.74 0.54 9.99
N GLU A 69 -6.96 0.43 11.31
CA GLU A 69 -7.55 -0.78 11.91
C GLU A 69 -8.94 -1.11 11.35
N LYS A 70 -9.70 -0.09 10.90
CA LYS A 70 -10.99 -0.29 10.22
C LYS A 70 -10.84 -0.72 8.77
N GLU A 71 -9.85 -0.19 8.06
CA GLU A 71 -9.58 -0.52 6.66
C GLU A 71 -8.88 -1.89 6.52
N LEU A 72 -8.13 -2.30 7.54
CA LEU A 72 -7.36 -3.52 7.61
C LEU A 72 -7.81 -4.44 8.77
N PRO A 73 -9.12 -4.80 8.86
CA PRO A 73 -9.65 -5.53 10.01
C PRO A 73 -9.10 -6.97 10.12
N GLY A 74 -8.55 -7.50 9.03
CA GLY A 74 -7.94 -8.83 8.96
C GLY A 74 -6.51 -8.92 9.48
N TYR A 75 -5.87 -7.79 9.79
CA TYR A 75 -4.47 -7.75 10.20
C TYR A 75 -4.34 -7.20 11.62
N PHE A 76 -3.63 -7.92 12.49
CA PHE A 76 -3.23 -7.36 13.78
C PHE A 76 -2.12 -6.34 13.54
N LEU A 77 -2.39 -5.06 13.82
CA LEU A 77 -1.45 -3.97 13.61
C LEU A 77 -0.73 -3.62 14.91
N ASP A 78 0.60 -3.74 14.91
CA ASP A 78 1.46 -3.37 16.05
C ASP A 78 2.60 -2.44 15.60
N ASP A 79 3.31 -1.83 16.56
CA ASP A 79 4.51 -1.01 16.34
C ASP A 79 4.26 0.17 15.37
N PHE A 80 3.12 0.83 15.54
CA PHE A 80 2.70 1.93 14.67
C PHE A 80 3.57 3.17 14.88
N LYS A 81 4.21 3.62 13.80
CA LYS A 81 5.01 4.85 13.77
C LYS A 81 4.60 5.73 12.60
N LEU A 82 4.37 7.02 12.87
CA LEU A 82 4.13 8.05 11.86
C LEU A 82 5.28 9.06 11.89
N ASP A 83 5.96 9.20 10.75
CA ASP A 83 6.96 10.23 10.51
C ASP A 83 6.41 11.25 9.51
N LYS A 84 6.58 12.54 9.80
CA LYS A 84 6.14 13.66 8.94
C LYS A 84 7.33 14.51 8.58
N ASN A 85 7.32 15.04 7.37
CA ASN A 85 8.25 16.05 6.90
C ASN A 85 7.47 17.18 6.23
N ASP A 86 7.24 18.25 6.99
CA ASP A 86 6.45 19.40 6.55
C ASP A 86 7.12 20.17 5.41
N MET A 87 8.47 20.18 5.36
CA MET A 87 9.23 20.87 4.32
C MET A 87 9.03 20.20 2.95
N ASP A 88 9.14 18.88 2.92
CA ASP A 88 8.96 18.07 1.71
C ASP A 88 7.49 17.67 1.48
N ARG A 89 6.58 18.05 2.39
CA ARG A 89 5.15 17.69 2.34
C ARG A 89 4.95 16.20 2.15
N SER A 90 5.67 15.42 2.96
CA SER A 90 5.66 13.96 2.89
C SER A 90 5.44 13.34 4.25
N PHE A 91 4.86 12.15 4.25
CA PHE A 91 4.76 11.31 5.44
C PHE A 91 5.20 9.89 5.14
N SER A 92 5.55 9.16 6.19
CA SER A 92 5.61 7.71 6.17
C SER A 92 4.99 7.12 7.42
N PHE A 93 4.18 6.08 7.25
CA PHE A 93 3.73 5.25 8.35
C PHE A 93 4.34 3.87 8.25
N THR A 94 4.75 3.33 9.38
CA THR A 94 5.32 1.99 9.51
C THR A 94 4.54 1.22 10.57
N PHE A 95 4.25 -0.05 10.30
CA PHE A 95 3.58 -0.94 11.24
C PHE A 95 3.94 -2.40 10.93
N LYS A 96 3.75 -3.26 11.93
CA LYS A 96 3.82 -4.72 11.79
C LYS A 96 2.41 -5.27 11.59
N ALA A 97 2.24 -6.10 10.58
CA ALA A 97 1.03 -6.86 10.32
C ALA A 97 1.32 -8.34 10.54
N TYR A 98 0.57 -8.99 11.43
CA TYR A 98 0.75 -10.41 11.71
C TYR A 98 -0.16 -11.28 10.85
N GLY A 99 0.32 -12.46 10.46
CA GLY A 99 -0.46 -13.44 9.70
C GLY A 99 -0.83 -12.96 8.30
N VAL A 100 0.07 -12.21 7.65
CA VAL A 100 -0.16 -11.67 6.30
C VAL A 100 -0.19 -12.79 5.25
N CYS A 101 0.55 -13.86 5.50
CA CYS A 101 0.54 -15.03 4.65
C CYS A 101 -0.37 -16.11 5.22
N ALA A 102 -1.26 -16.63 4.37
CA ALA A 102 -2.04 -17.83 4.65
C ALA A 102 -1.25 -19.08 4.23
N VAL A 103 -1.56 -20.22 4.85
CA VAL A 103 -1.03 -21.53 4.44
C VAL A 103 -2.19 -22.41 4.00
N ASP A 104 -2.12 -22.96 2.80
CA ASP A 104 -3.15 -23.85 2.27
C ASP A 104 -3.04 -25.27 2.86
N LYS A 105 -3.97 -26.16 2.50
CA LYS A 105 -3.96 -27.56 2.98
C LYS A 105 -2.75 -28.38 2.52
N LYS A 106 -2.00 -27.90 1.52
CA LYS A 106 -0.83 -28.56 0.95
C LYS A 106 0.49 -28.01 1.52
N GLY A 107 0.43 -26.99 2.38
CA GLY A 107 1.61 -26.33 2.94
C GLY A 107 2.16 -25.20 2.05
N THR A 108 1.43 -24.80 1.01
CA THR A 108 1.78 -23.65 0.16
C THR A 108 1.41 -22.35 0.87
N TRP A 109 2.36 -21.43 0.94
CA TRP A 109 2.17 -20.10 1.49
C TRP A 109 1.56 -19.20 0.43
N ILE A 110 0.58 -18.40 0.82
CA ILE A 110 -0.18 -17.52 -0.06
C ILE A 110 -0.20 -16.13 0.55
N VAL A 111 0.18 -15.11 -0.22
CA VAL A 111 -0.05 -13.70 0.14
C VAL A 111 -0.98 -13.05 -0.87
N SER A 112 -2.11 -12.54 -0.38
CA SER A 112 -3.04 -11.75 -1.19
C SER A 112 -2.58 -10.30 -1.23
N THR A 113 -2.64 -9.68 -2.40
CA THR A 113 -2.28 -8.27 -2.58
C THR A 113 -3.51 -7.37 -2.67
N GLU A 114 -4.71 -7.95 -2.76
CA GLU A 114 -5.99 -7.27 -3.01
C GLU A 114 -6.06 -6.46 -4.33
N GLN A 115 -4.99 -6.43 -5.13
CA GLN A 115 -4.89 -5.64 -6.35
C GLN A 115 -5.39 -6.41 -7.58
N LYS A 116 -6.32 -5.80 -8.33
CA LYS A 116 -6.85 -6.35 -9.58
C LYS A 116 -6.03 -5.86 -10.77
N ASN A 117 -5.46 -6.81 -11.53
CA ASN A 117 -4.65 -6.56 -12.73
C ASN A 117 -3.58 -5.44 -12.57
N PRO A 118 -2.71 -5.48 -11.53
CA PRO A 118 -1.61 -4.54 -11.44
C PRO A 118 -0.58 -4.77 -12.55
N ASP A 119 0.15 -3.71 -12.92
CA ASP A 119 1.37 -3.84 -13.71
C ASP A 119 2.47 -4.40 -12.82
N LEU A 120 2.81 -5.67 -13.01
CA LEU A 120 3.79 -6.38 -12.21
C LEU A 120 5.16 -6.37 -12.88
N THR A 121 6.16 -5.90 -12.14
CA THR A 121 7.58 -5.98 -12.50
C THR A 121 8.34 -6.79 -11.45
N LYS A 122 9.02 -7.86 -11.88
CA LYS A 122 9.98 -8.59 -11.03
C LYS A 122 11.26 -7.76 -10.91
N LEU A 123 11.62 -7.38 -9.68
CA LEU A 123 12.86 -6.63 -9.41
C LEU A 123 14.04 -7.57 -9.10
N THR A 124 13.78 -8.60 -8.29
CA THR A 124 14.72 -9.68 -7.98
C THR A 124 13.94 -10.99 -7.81
N ASP A 125 14.61 -12.11 -7.51
CA ASP A 125 13.95 -13.39 -7.23
C ASP A 125 13.00 -13.36 -6.02
N HIS A 126 13.22 -12.44 -5.09
CA HIS A 126 12.43 -12.28 -3.86
C HIS A 126 11.75 -10.92 -3.77
N LYS A 127 11.75 -10.12 -4.84
CA LYS A 127 11.23 -8.77 -4.79
C LYS A 127 10.43 -8.41 -6.03
N TYR A 128 9.20 -7.97 -5.79
CA TYR A 128 8.21 -7.71 -6.81
C TYR A 128 7.62 -6.32 -6.61
N MET A 129 7.42 -5.61 -7.71
CA MET A 129 6.81 -4.29 -7.72
C MET A 129 5.52 -4.36 -8.53
N MET A 130 4.45 -3.83 -7.97
CA MET A 130 3.13 -3.75 -8.57
C MET A 130 2.74 -2.28 -8.65
N VAL A 131 2.30 -1.84 -9.82
CA VAL A 131 1.72 -0.51 -10.00
C VAL A 131 0.26 -0.67 -10.37
N SER A 132 -0.62 -0.09 -9.57
CA SER A 132 -2.06 -0.05 -9.85
C SER A 132 -2.50 1.41 -10.01
N THR A 133 -3.35 1.68 -11.00
CA THR A 133 -3.89 3.02 -11.25
C THR A 133 -5.40 2.97 -11.10
N ASP A 134 -5.90 3.68 -10.10
CA ASP A 134 -7.32 3.92 -9.88
C ASP A 134 -7.66 5.34 -10.34
N VAL A 135 -8.13 5.44 -11.57
CA VAL A 135 -8.50 6.74 -12.17
C VAL A 135 -9.74 7.33 -11.49
N ALA A 136 -10.64 6.51 -10.94
CA ALA A 136 -11.87 6.98 -10.31
C ALA A 136 -11.59 7.69 -8.98
N ASN A 137 -10.63 7.19 -8.21
CA ASN A 137 -10.19 7.81 -6.97
C ASN A 137 -8.97 8.73 -7.13
N GLY A 138 -8.49 8.94 -8.35
CA GLY A 138 -7.36 9.81 -8.64
C GLY A 138 -6.06 9.33 -7.99
N MET A 139 -5.81 8.01 -7.96
CA MET A 139 -4.69 7.39 -7.26
C MET A 139 -3.87 6.49 -8.18
N GLN A 140 -2.55 6.52 -8.00
CA GLN A 140 -1.63 5.56 -8.58
C GLN A 140 -0.77 4.98 -7.47
N GLU A 141 -1.07 3.75 -7.07
CA GLU A 141 -0.37 3.08 -5.98
C GLU A 141 0.80 2.25 -6.51
N THR A 142 1.97 2.42 -5.90
CA THR A 142 3.12 1.53 -6.09
C THR A 142 3.25 0.64 -4.87
N SER A 143 3.10 -0.67 -5.03
CA SER A 143 3.30 -1.66 -3.97
C SER A 143 4.56 -2.48 -4.27
N ILE A 144 5.44 -2.62 -3.29
CA ILE A 144 6.64 -3.45 -3.37
C ILE A 144 6.51 -4.55 -2.32
N ILE A 145 6.58 -5.80 -2.75
CA ILE A 145 6.60 -6.97 -1.87
C ILE A 145 8.00 -7.58 -1.92
N GLU A 146 8.57 -7.78 -0.74
CA GLU A 146 9.86 -8.42 -0.51
C GLU A 146 9.63 -9.69 0.32
N PHE A 147 9.94 -10.83 -0.28
CA PHE A 147 9.85 -12.15 0.33
C PHE A 147 11.13 -12.46 1.11
N PRO A 148 11.05 -13.27 2.18
CA PRO A 148 12.23 -13.69 2.92
C PRO A 148 13.08 -14.63 2.06
N GLU A 149 14.39 -14.71 2.32
CA GLU A 149 15.31 -15.60 1.59
C GLU A 149 14.91 -17.09 1.67
N SER A 150 14.16 -17.47 2.71
CA SER A 150 13.62 -18.82 2.88
C SER A 150 12.51 -19.18 1.91
N ALA A 151 11.90 -18.19 1.24
CA ALA A 151 10.87 -18.40 0.24
C ALA A 151 11.45 -19.00 -1.05
N LYS A 152 10.77 -20.01 -1.58
CA LYS A 152 11.12 -20.72 -2.82
C LYS A 152 9.90 -20.83 -3.72
N ASN A 153 10.14 -21.05 -5.02
CA ASN A 153 9.09 -21.27 -6.00
C ASN A 153 8.00 -20.17 -5.96
N ILE A 154 8.42 -18.90 -5.92
CA ILE A 154 7.49 -17.77 -5.85
C ILE A 154 6.81 -17.61 -7.21
N GLU A 155 5.53 -17.92 -7.25
CA GLU A 155 4.68 -17.84 -8.44
C GLU A 155 3.57 -16.81 -8.24
N GLN A 156 3.30 -16.03 -9.29
CA GLN A 156 2.15 -15.14 -9.32
C GLN A 156 0.94 -15.91 -9.81
N THR A 157 -0.14 -15.91 -9.04
CA THR A 157 -1.43 -16.48 -9.43
C THR A 157 -2.55 -15.46 -9.23
N LYS A 158 -3.78 -15.85 -9.56
CA LYS A 158 -4.98 -15.04 -9.36
C LYS A 158 -5.96 -15.78 -8.46
N ASP A 159 -6.60 -15.05 -7.58
CA ASP A 159 -7.70 -15.57 -6.78
C ASP A 159 -8.99 -15.70 -7.60
N ALA A 160 -10.07 -16.16 -6.96
CA ALA A 160 -11.39 -16.31 -7.58
C ALA A 160 -12.03 -14.97 -8.03
N PHE A 161 -11.46 -13.82 -7.67
CA PHE A 161 -11.94 -12.48 -7.97
C PHE A 161 -11.04 -11.71 -8.95
N ASP A 162 -10.09 -12.40 -9.59
CA ASP A 162 -9.03 -11.84 -10.46
C ASP A 162 -8.05 -10.90 -9.73
N LYS A 163 -7.96 -10.98 -8.41
CA LYS A 163 -6.95 -10.27 -7.62
C LYS A 163 -5.65 -11.04 -7.64
N THR A 164 -4.55 -10.31 -7.62
CA THR A 164 -3.21 -10.88 -7.65
C THR A 164 -2.86 -11.46 -6.29
N GLN A 165 -2.34 -12.69 -6.31
CA GLN A 165 -1.78 -13.34 -5.14
C GLN A 165 -0.43 -13.96 -5.51
N PHE A 166 0.43 -14.18 -4.52
CA PHE A 166 1.66 -14.93 -4.71
C PHE A 166 1.60 -16.23 -3.91
N GLU A 167 1.96 -17.31 -4.58
CA GLU A 167 2.10 -18.65 -4.00
C GLU A 167 3.58 -18.98 -3.90
N PHE A 168 4.00 -19.54 -2.78
CA PHE A 168 5.41 -19.85 -2.53
C PHE A 168 5.57 -20.91 -1.45
N GLU A 169 6.77 -21.49 -1.37
CA GLU A 169 7.14 -22.47 -0.36
C GLU A 169 8.04 -21.82 0.69
N MET A 170 7.71 -22.01 1.97
CA MET A 170 8.61 -21.76 3.08
C MET A 170 8.63 -22.96 4.02
N LYS A 171 9.78 -23.18 4.65
CA LYS A 171 9.91 -24.24 5.66
C LYS A 171 8.97 -23.91 6.83
N GLU A 172 7.91 -24.70 7.01
CA GLU A 172 7.01 -24.55 8.14
C GLU A 172 7.82 -24.54 9.44
N MET A 173 7.60 -23.54 10.31
CA MET A 173 7.80 -23.76 11.73
C MET A 173 6.72 -24.74 12.18
N ARG A 174 7.01 -26.04 12.04
CA ARG A 174 6.29 -27.07 12.80
C ARG A 174 6.48 -26.73 14.28
N SER A 175 5.53 -25.98 14.84
CA SER A 175 5.22 -26.11 16.26
C SER A 175 4.81 -27.56 16.44
N GLY A 176 5.78 -28.40 16.81
CA GLY A 176 5.55 -29.79 17.19
C GLY A 176 4.67 -29.80 18.43
N ILE A 177 3.35 -29.75 18.24
CA ILE A 177 2.42 -30.16 19.28
C ILE A 177 2.47 -31.69 19.28
N ASN A 178 3.39 -32.23 20.07
CA ASN A 178 3.37 -33.64 20.48
C ASN A 178 2.08 -33.87 21.28
N TRP A 179 1.03 -34.36 20.63
CA TRP A 179 -0.15 -34.93 21.28
C TRP A 179 0.12 -36.36 21.77
N PHE A 180 1.17 -36.54 22.55
CA PHE A 180 1.33 -37.73 23.38
C PHE A 180 1.43 -37.28 24.83
N LEU A 181 0.30 -37.33 25.53
CA LEU A 181 0.09 -37.89 26.87
C LEU A 181 -1.40 -37.86 27.21
#